data_AF-A0A0K6IAE6-F1
#
_entry.id   AF-A0A0K6IAE6-F1
#
_cell.length_a   1.000
_cell.length_b   1.000
_cell.length_c   1.000
_cell.angle_alpha   90.00
_cell.angle_beta   90.00
_cell.angle_gamma   90.00
#
_symmetry.space_group_name_H-M   'P 1'
#
loop_
_entity.id
_entity.type
_entity.pdbx_description
1 polymer ?
#
loop_
_entity_poly.entity_id
_entity_poly.type
_entity_poly.pdbx_seq_one_letter_code
_entity_poly.pdbx_strand_id
1 'polypeptide(L)'
;MLLELLLAVYMGCAGFVAAGLVGSAYQLVTDSPPSFQIPAHSIAGILGVVLICVFAGPFIIMRNAIRGRRLEGRPVGWLVASSTIAGMWSLCSGVLLMHFALGLANSWS
;
A
#
# COMPACT_ATOMS: atom_id res chain seq x y z
N MET A 1 17.48 -10.73 17.23
CA MET A 1 16.52 -9.67 17.62
C MET A 1 16.70 -8.38 16.83
N LEU A 2 17.86 -7.69 16.90
CA LEU A 2 18.04 -6.42 16.17
C LEU A 2 17.96 -6.56 14.65
N LEU A 3 18.61 -7.58 14.07
CA LEU A 3 18.56 -7.83 12.62
C LEU A 3 17.14 -8.08 12.11
N GLU A 4 16.38 -8.94 12.80
CA GLU A 4 14.97 -9.22 12.49
C GLU A 4 14.12 -7.94 12.46
N LEU A 5 14.33 -7.06 13.44
CA LEU A 5 13.64 -5.78 13.50
C LEU A 5 14.03 -4.88 12.31
N LEU A 6 15.31 -4.82 11.95
CA LEU A 6 15.77 -4.05 10.79
C LEU A 6 15.19 -4.59 9.48
N LEU A 7 15.13 -5.91 9.32
CA LEU A 7 14.51 -6.55 8.15
C LEU A 7 13.01 -6.24 8.09
N ALA A 8 12.30 -6.33 9.21
CA ALA A 8 10.89 -5.96 9.28
C ALA A 8 10.67 -4.49 8.91
N VAL A 9 11.48 -3.56 9.46
CA VAL A 9 11.41 -2.14 9.11
C VAL A 9 11.70 -1.94 7.61
N TYR A 10 12.72 -2.59 7.07
CA TYR A 10 13.05 -2.53 5.64
C TYR A 10 11.88 -3.00 4.76
N MET A 11 11.26 -4.15 5.09
CA MET A 11 10.10 -4.65 4.38
C MET A 11 8.92 -3.68 4.49
N GLY A 12 8.65 -3.14 5.67
CA GLY A 12 7.65 -2.11 5.89
C GLY A 12 7.87 -0.89 5.00
N CYS A 13 9.10 -0.38 4.91
CA CYS A 13 9.46 0.71 4.02
C CYS A 13 9.29 0.34 2.54
N ALA A 14 9.74 -0.84 2.12
CA ALA A 14 9.60 -1.31 0.74
C ALA A 14 8.12 -1.39 0.32
N GLY A 15 7.25 -1.91 1.19
CA GLY A 15 5.81 -1.92 0.96
C GLY A 15 5.20 -0.53 0.86
N PHE A 16 5.74 0.46 1.60
CA PHE A 16 5.21 1.82 1.62
C PHE A 16 5.57 2.55 0.33
N VAL A 17 6.82 2.36 -0.12
CA VAL A 17 7.30 2.85 -1.41
C VAL A 17 6.49 2.23 -2.55
N ALA A 18 6.29 0.92 -2.53
CA ALA A 18 5.47 0.24 -3.54
C ALA A 18 4.02 0.76 -3.55
N ALA A 19 3.42 1.00 -2.38
CA ALA A 19 2.10 1.60 -2.29
C ALA A 19 2.03 2.99 -2.93
N GLY A 20 3.03 3.82 -2.67
CA GLY A 20 3.17 5.14 -3.30
C GLY A 20 3.31 5.05 -4.82
N LEU A 21 4.16 4.15 -5.31
CA LEU A 21 4.38 3.92 -6.75
C LEU A 21 3.10 3.44 -7.44
N VAL A 22 2.46 2.38 -6.93
CA VAL A 22 1.22 1.83 -7.51
C VAL A 22 0.10 2.86 -7.44
N GLY A 23 -0.05 3.55 -6.30
CA GLY A 23 -1.07 4.58 -6.13
C GLY A 23 -0.89 5.77 -7.07
N SER A 24 0.36 6.17 -7.34
CA SER A 24 0.68 7.26 -8.27
C SER A 24 0.53 6.83 -9.73
N ALA A 25 0.96 5.62 -10.08
CA ALA A 25 0.77 5.06 -11.41
C ALA A 25 -0.72 4.90 -11.75
N TYR A 26 -1.55 4.46 -10.80
CA TYR A 26 -3.00 4.41 -10.97
C TYR A 26 -3.57 5.80 -11.28
N GLN A 27 -3.16 6.83 -10.53
CA GLN A 27 -3.60 8.20 -10.78
C GLN A 27 -3.20 8.70 -12.17
N LEU A 28 -1.98 8.38 -12.59
CA LEU A 28 -1.48 8.77 -13.91
C LEU A 28 -2.30 8.16 -15.05
N VAL A 29 -2.80 6.93 -14.87
CA VAL A 29 -3.55 6.21 -15.92
C VAL A 29 -5.06 6.50 -15.88
N THR A 30 -5.61 6.82 -14.71
CA THR A 30 -7.07 6.93 -14.51
C THR A 30 -7.56 8.34 -14.22
N ASP A 31 -6.65 9.32 -14.13
CA ASP A 31 -6.93 10.70 -13.69
C ASP A 31 -7.66 10.81 -12.35
N SER A 32 -7.67 9.73 -11.57
CA SER A 32 -8.42 9.60 -10.33
C SER A 32 -7.63 8.83 -9.29
N PRO A 33 -7.70 9.22 -8.01
CA PRO A 33 -6.90 8.59 -6.98
C PRO A 33 -7.57 7.25 -6.55
N PRO A 34 -6.80 6.17 -6.34
CA PRO A 34 -7.38 4.84 -6.12
C PRO A 34 -8.24 4.80 -4.85
N SER A 35 -9.28 4.00 -4.82
CA SER A 35 -10.14 3.82 -3.64
C SER A 35 -10.32 2.34 -3.33
N PHE A 36 -10.90 2.01 -2.18
CA PHE A 36 -11.28 0.62 -1.90
C PHE A 36 -12.57 0.19 -2.61
N GLN A 37 -13.28 1.14 -3.24
CA GLN A 37 -14.56 0.93 -3.91
C GLN A 37 -14.39 1.07 -5.42
N ILE A 38 -13.52 0.24 -6.01
CA ILE A 38 -13.32 0.21 -7.47
C ILE A 38 -14.32 -0.78 -8.06
N PRO A 39 -15.27 -0.34 -8.92
CA PRO A 39 -16.20 -1.25 -9.56
C PRO A 39 -15.46 -2.15 -10.55
N ALA A 40 -15.73 -3.46 -10.50
CA ALA A 40 -15.22 -4.44 -11.45
C ALA A 40 -16.35 -5.38 -11.89
N HIS A 41 -16.44 -5.64 -13.18
CA HIS A 41 -17.54 -6.44 -13.78
C HIS A 41 -17.04 -7.66 -14.55
N SER A 42 -15.71 -7.83 -14.64
CA SER A 42 -15.05 -8.99 -15.25
C SER A 42 -14.08 -9.62 -14.25
N ILE A 43 -13.76 -10.91 -14.42
CA ILE A 43 -12.79 -11.62 -13.58
C ILE A 43 -11.43 -10.91 -13.61
N ALA A 44 -10.96 -10.49 -14.79
CA ALA A 44 -9.73 -9.73 -14.93
C ALA A 44 -9.76 -8.40 -14.16
N GLY A 45 -10.90 -7.69 -14.21
CA GLY A 45 -11.10 -6.46 -13.43
C GLY A 45 -11.03 -6.72 -11.93
N ILE A 46 -11.65 -7.80 -11.43
CA ILE A 46 -11.62 -8.17 -10.01
C ILE A 46 -10.19 -8.44 -9.56
N LEU A 47 -9.41 -9.21 -10.34
CA LEU A 47 -8.00 -9.46 -10.05
C LEU A 47 -7.18 -8.16 -10.02
N GLY A 48 -7.41 -7.26 -10.97
CA GLY A 48 -6.79 -5.94 -10.98
C GLY A 48 -7.11 -5.13 -9.73
N VAL A 49 -8.38 -5.08 -9.32
CA VAL A 49 -8.80 -4.39 -8.08
C VAL A 49 -8.14 -5.00 -6.86
N VAL A 50 -8.08 -6.33 -6.76
CA VAL A 50 -7.39 -7.01 -5.65
C VAL A 50 -5.92 -6.61 -5.60
N LEU A 51 -5.21 -6.63 -6.72
CA LEU A 51 -3.80 -6.22 -6.79
C LEU A 51 -3.61 -4.76 -6.37
N ILE A 52 -4.45 -3.85 -6.88
CA ILE A 52 -4.42 -2.44 -6.47
C ILE A 52 -4.66 -2.31 -4.97
N CYS A 53 -5.67 -2.99 -4.42
CA CYS A 53 -5.97 -2.91 -2.98
C CYS A 53 -4.83 -3.47 -2.12
N VAL A 54 -4.24 -4.60 -2.52
CA VAL A 54 -3.12 -5.23 -1.79
C VAL A 54 -1.91 -4.30 -1.72
N PHE A 55 -1.52 -3.70 -2.85
CA PHE A 55 -0.30 -2.90 -2.91
C PHE A 55 -0.51 -1.42 -2.60
N ALA A 56 -1.60 -0.80 -3.05
CA ALA A 56 -1.88 0.62 -2.82
C ALA A 56 -2.65 0.91 -1.50
N GLY A 57 -3.02 -0.12 -0.73
CA GLY A 57 -3.75 0.04 0.53
C GLY A 57 -3.17 1.10 1.49
N PRO A 58 -1.86 1.07 1.82
CA PRO A 58 -1.24 2.09 2.67
C PRO A 58 -1.37 3.52 2.11
N PHE A 59 -1.25 3.67 0.78
CA PHE A 59 -1.43 4.95 0.09
C PHE A 59 -2.87 5.48 0.22
N ILE A 60 -3.87 4.61 0.00
CA ILE A 60 -5.29 4.96 0.10
C ILE A 60 -5.63 5.38 1.54
N ILE A 61 -5.19 4.62 2.54
CA ILE A 61 -5.41 4.91 3.97
C ILE A 61 -4.81 6.25 4.34
N MET A 62 -3.53 6.48 4.04
CA MET A 62 -2.84 7.71 4.41
C MET A 62 -3.45 8.94 3.73
N ARG A 63 -3.80 8.84 2.44
CA ARG A 63 -4.49 9.91 1.72
C ARG A 63 -5.82 10.26 2.39
N ASN A 64 -6.63 9.26 2.71
CA ASN A 64 -7.94 9.47 3.33
C ASN A 64 -7.80 10.04 4.76
N ALA A 65 -6.81 9.58 5.53
CA ALA A 65 -6.54 10.08 6.89
C ALA A 65 -6.09 11.54 6.88
N ILE A 66 -5.15 11.90 5.99
CA ILE A 66 -4.68 13.28 5.84
C ILE A 66 -5.82 14.18 5.36
N ARG A 67 -6.60 13.74 4.37
CA ARG A 67 -7.76 14.50 3.88
C ARG A 67 -8.81 14.70 4.97
N GLY A 68 -9.14 13.66 5.72
CA GLY A 68 -10.09 13.75 6.84
C GLY A 68 -9.61 14.69 7.96
N ARG A 69 -8.30 14.70 8.26
CA ARG A 69 -7.71 15.70 9.18
C ARG A 69 -7.83 17.13 8.64
N ARG A 70 -7.50 17.35 7.36
CA ARG A 70 -7.42 18.69 6.75
C ARG A 70 -8.78 19.30 6.42
N LEU A 71 -9.72 18.50 5.91
CA LEU A 71 -11.00 19.00 5.39
C LEU A 71 -12.14 18.85 6.39
N GLU A 72 -12.11 17.81 7.23
CA GLU A 72 -13.20 17.50 8.16
C GLU A 72 -12.84 17.79 9.62
N GLY A 73 -11.59 18.20 9.89
CA GLY A 73 -11.15 18.52 11.25
C GLY A 73 -11.14 17.34 12.22
N ARG A 74 -11.23 16.08 11.73
CA ARG A 74 -11.13 14.84 12.55
C ARG A 74 -9.95 14.92 13.49
N PRO A 75 -9.90 14.36 14.72
CA PRO A 75 -8.80 14.50 15.70
C PRO A 75 -7.46 13.85 15.29
N VAL A 76 -6.32 14.27 15.88
CA VAL A 76 -4.96 13.78 15.53
C VAL A 76 -4.84 12.27 15.75
N GLY A 77 -5.50 11.74 16.77
CA GLY A 77 -5.55 10.29 17.03
C GLY A 77 -6.08 9.49 15.84
N TRP A 78 -6.94 10.07 15.00
CA TRP A 78 -7.41 9.44 13.76
C TRP A 78 -6.26 9.20 12.78
N LEU A 79 -5.37 10.18 12.65
CA LEU A 79 -4.20 10.06 11.77
C LEU A 79 -3.23 9.02 12.32
N VAL A 80 -2.96 9.04 13.63
CA VAL A 80 -2.07 8.06 14.28
C VAL A 80 -2.58 6.64 14.08
N ALA A 81 -3.87 6.38 14.36
CA ALA A 81 -4.47 5.08 14.14
C ALA A 81 -4.39 4.64 12.66
N SER A 82 -4.67 5.55 11.74
CA SER A 82 -4.58 5.27 10.30
C SER A 82 -3.14 4.96 9.87
N SER A 83 -2.15 5.69 10.40
CA SER A 83 -0.73 5.45 10.14
C SER A 83 -0.26 4.10 10.67
N THR A 84 -0.73 3.68 11.85
CA THR A 84 -0.43 2.34 12.38
C THR A 84 -0.98 1.26 11.46
N ILE A 85 -2.25 1.37 11.04
CA ILE A 85 -2.87 0.39 10.13
C ILE A 85 -2.13 0.38 8.79
N ALA A 86 -1.83 1.56 8.22
CA ALA A 86 -1.09 1.68 6.99
C ALA A 86 0.32 1.05 7.12
N GLY A 87 1.00 1.24 8.25
CA GLY A 87 2.31 0.64 8.53
C GLY A 87 2.26 -0.89 8.64
N MET A 88 1.27 -1.44 9.35
CA MET A 88 1.08 -2.89 9.45
C MET A 88 0.76 -3.51 8.09
N TRP A 89 -0.14 -2.88 7.31
CA TRP A 89 -0.43 -3.30 5.95
C TRP A 89 0.82 -3.24 5.07
N SER A 90 1.59 -2.15 5.19
CA SER A 90 2.83 -1.94 4.45
C SER A 90 3.87 -3.02 4.71
N LEU A 91 3.96 -3.51 5.95
CA LEU A 91 4.82 -4.66 6.27
C LEU A 91 4.38 -5.90 5.50
N CYS A 92 3.08 -6.22 5.51
CA CYS A 92 2.54 -7.38 4.79
C CYS A 92 2.78 -7.28 3.27
N SER A 93 2.49 -6.12 2.66
CA SER A 93 2.71 -5.92 1.22
C SER A 93 4.20 -5.93 0.88
N GLY A 94 5.06 -5.41 1.77
CA GLY A 94 6.51 -5.46 1.65
C GLY A 94 7.09 -6.87 1.69
N VAL A 95 6.59 -7.74 2.58
CA VAL A 95 6.99 -9.15 2.63
C VAL A 95 6.70 -9.85 1.29
N LEU A 96 5.49 -9.65 0.75
CA LEU A 96 5.10 -10.23 -0.53
C LEU A 96 5.98 -9.72 -1.67
N LEU A 97 6.21 -8.40 -1.72
CA LEU A 97 7.06 -7.77 -2.73
C LEU A 97 8.48 -8.31 -2.69
N MET A 98 9.08 -8.42 -1.49
CA MET A 98 10.45 -8.91 -1.34
C MET A 98 10.58 -10.38 -1.72
N HIS A 99 9.62 -11.24 -1.35
CA HIS A 99 9.63 -12.64 -1.79
C HIS A 99 9.53 -12.76 -3.30
N PHE A 100 8.65 -11.97 -3.92
CA PHE A 100 8.53 -11.94 -5.38
C PHE A 100 9.82 -11.47 -6.05
N ALA A 101 10.41 -10.37 -5.57
CA ALA A 101 11.65 -9.81 -6.12
C ALA A 101 12.84 -10.76 -5.99
N LEU A 102 13.00 -11.41 -4.82
CA LEU A 102 14.07 -12.39 -4.59
C LEU A 102 13.85 -13.67 -5.42
N GLY A 103 12.61 -14.16 -5.49
CA GLY A 103 12.26 -15.31 -6.32
C GLY A 103 12.56 -15.07 -7.79
N LEU A 104 12.23 -13.87 -8.29
CA LEU A 104 12.62 -13.44 -9.63
C LEU A 104 14.14 -13.42 -9.76
N ALA A 105 14.87 -12.74 -8.88
CA ALA A 105 16.33 -12.63 -8.96
C ALA A 105 17.03 -14.00 -9.04
N ASN A 106 16.56 -14.97 -8.26
CA ASN A 106 17.09 -16.34 -8.24
C ASN A 106 16.71 -17.19 -9.44
N SER A 107 15.65 -16.82 -10.20
CA SER A 107 15.28 -17.56 -11.42
C SER A 107 16.20 -17.25 -12.62
N TRP A 108 17.00 -16.19 -12.54
CA TRP A 108 17.93 -15.76 -13.59
C TRP A 108 19.40 -16.09 -13.29
N SER A 109 19.69 -16.69 -12.14
CA SER A 109 21.03 -17.14 -11.70
C SER A 109 21.21 -18.63 -11.86
#